data_AF-A0A2E3M949-F1
#
_entry.id   AF-A0A2E3M949-F1
#
_cell.length_a   1.000
_cell.length_b   1.000
_cell.length_c   1.000
_cell.angle_alpha   90.00
_cell.angle_beta   90.00
_cell.angle_gamma   90.00
#
_symmetry.space_group_name_H-M   'P 1'
#
loop_
_entity.id
_entity.type
_entity.pdbx_description
1 polymer ?
#
loop_
_entity_poly.entity_id
_entity_poly.type
_entity_poly.pdbx_seq_one_letter_code
_entity_poly.pdbx_strand_id
1 'polypeptide(L)'
;MGLFDTFFRDEKNVWPGPKLEDIKQFDILMINSFSTPQLIFKHSTRCSISRFVLNAFIANYCYSTNDFKAWYLDLLAYRSISNVI
;
A
#
# COMPACT_ATOMS: atom_id res chain seq x y z
N MET A 1 29.01 -17.39 -6.67
CA MET A 1 28.01 -16.33 -6.49
C MET A 1 27.06 -16.43 -7.67
N GLY A 2 25.80 -16.78 -7.41
CA GLY A 2 24.90 -17.30 -8.44
C GLY A 2 24.31 -16.19 -9.28
N LEU A 3 24.07 -16.48 -10.56
CA LEU A 3 23.37 -15.62 -11.53
C LEU A 3 21.96 -15.17 -11.09
N PHE A 4 21.46 -15.69 -9.97
CA PHE A 4 20.13 -15.39 -9.43
C PHE A 4 20.15 -14.53 -8.16
N ASP A 5 21.31 -14.24 -7.56
CA ASP A 5 21.41 -13.39 -6.36
C ASP A 5 20.87 -11.97 -6.60
N THR A 6 20.93 -11.47 -7.84
CA THR A 6 20.35 -10.19 -8.27
C THR A 6 18.82 -10.21 -8.41
N PHE A 7 18.22 -11.37 -8.70
CA PHE A 7 16.75 -11.52 -8.73
C PHE A 7 16.14 -11.61 -7.33
N PHE A 8 16.93 -12.02 -6.33
CA PHE A 8 16.50 -12.16 -4.94
C PHE A 8 16.96 -11.02 -4.02
N ARG A 9 17.63 -9.99 -4.54
CA ARG A 9 17.77 -8.70 -3.83
C ARG A 9 16.42 -7.99 -3.85
N ASP A 10 15.51 -8.49 -3.03
CA ASP A 10 14.37 -7.72 -2.54
C ASP A 10 14.95 -6.74 -1.52
N GLU A 11 15.59 -5.68 -2.03
CA GLU A 11 15.84 -4.48 -1.25
C GLU A 11 14.47 -4.08 -0.71
N LYS A 12 14.29 -4.21 0.61
CA LYS A 12 12.98 -4.15 1.27
C LYS A 12 12.24 -2.90 0.82
N ASN A 13 11.39 -3.04 -0.19
CA ASN A 13 10.48 -2.01 -0.65
C ASN A 13 9.38 -1.94 0.39
N VAL A 14 9.68 -1.22 1.47
CA VAL A 14 8.74 -0.97 2.56
C VAL A 14 7.77 0.09 2.07
N TRP A 15 6.48 -0.17 2.24
CA TRP A 15 5.43 0.78 1.93
C TRP A 15 5.69 2.13 2.65
N PRO A 16 5.59 3.28 1.95
CA PRO A 16 6.00 4.58 2.50
C PRO A 16 5.05 5.18 3.54
N GLY A 17 3.84 4.63 3.69
CA GLY A 17 2.78 5.19 4.53
C GLY A 17 2.25 4.27 5.63
N PRO A 18 1.18 4.68 6.33
CA PRO A 18 0.50 3.81 7.30
C PRO A 18 -0.24 2.65 6.64
N LYS A 19 -0.43 1.57 7.39
CA LYS A 19 -1.32 0.46 7.04
C LYS A 19 -2.74 0.75 7.53
N LEU A 20 -3.73 0.25 6.79
CA LEU A 20 -5.14 0.30 7.14
C LEU A 20 -5.56 -1.05 7.70
N GLU A 21 -5.63 -1.13 9.04
CA GLU A 21 -5.82 -2.37 9.80
C GLU A 21 -7.07 -2.32 10.69
N ASP A 22 -7.57 -1.12 10.99
CA ASP A 22 -8.75 -0.89 11.83
C ASP A 22 -9.78 0.02 11.15
N ILE A 23 -11.06 -0.21 11.43
CA ILE A 23 -12.16 0.58 10.87
C ILE A 23 -12.09 2.05 11.33
N LYS A 24 -11.62 2.34 12.55
CA LYS A 24 -11.47 3.72 13.03
C LYS A 24 -10.44 4.49 12.18
N GLN A 25 -9.41 3.83 11.67
CA GLN A 25 -8.46 4.46 10.75
C GLN A 25 -9.13 4.83 9.43
N PHE A 26 -10.08 4.00 8.97
CA PHE A 26 -10.87 4.30 7.78
C PHE A 26 -11.80 5.50 8.01
N ASP A 27 -12.46 5.60 9.17
CA ASP A 27 -13.28 6.77 9.51
C ASP A 27 -12.44 8.06 9.54
N ILE A 28 -11.25 8.01 10.13
CA ILE A 28 -10.31 9.14 10.16
C ILE A 28 -9.85 9.50 8.75
N LEU A 29 -9.55 8.49 7.91
CA LEU A 29 -9.19 8.69 6.51
C LEU A 29 -10.32 9.40 5.75
N MET A 30 -11.56 8.98 5.94
CA MET A 30 -12.74 9.60 5.32
C MET A 30 -12.87 11.07 5.72
N ILE A 31 -12.69 11.40 7.00
CA ILE A 31 -12.72 12.80 7.47
C ILE A 31 -11.58 13.61 6.84
N ASN A 32 -10.36 13.05 6.77
CA ASN A 32 -9.23 13.74 6.17
C ASN A 32 -9.34 13.90 4.65
N SER A 33 -10.10 13.02 3.99
CA SER A 33 -10.32 13.06 2.53
C SER A 33 -11.00 14.34 2.05
N PHE A 34 -11.75 15.02 2.93
CA PHE A 34 -12.34 16.33 2.64
C PHE A 34 -11.31 17.46 2.53
N SER A 35 -10.11 17.29 3.11
CA SER A 35 -9.05 18.30 3.10
C SER A 35 -7.89 17.93 2.19
N THR A 36 -7.45 16.67 2.21
CA THR A 36 -6.33 16.19 1.39
C THR A 36 -6.69 14.87 0.73
N PRO A 37 -6.35 14.65 -0.54
CA PRO A 37 -6.61 13.37 -1.20
C PRO A 37 -5.99 12.20 -0.42
N GLN A 38 -6.74 11.11 -0.31
CA GLN A 38 -6.30 9.88 0.37
C GLN A 38 -6.21 8.76 -0.68
N LEU A 39 -5.05 8.13 -0.78
CA LEU A 39 -4.83 6.98 -1.66
C LEU A 39 -4.88 5.70 -0.83
N ILE A 40 -5.68 4.73 -1.25
CA ILE A 40 -5.72 3.39 -0.65
C ILE A 40 -5.18 2.39 -1.65
N PHE A 41 -3.99 1.85 -1.39
CA PHE A 41 -3.41 0.79 -2.18
C PHE A 41 -3.92 -0.56 -1.69
N LYS A 42 -4.88 -1.12 -2.42
CA LYS A 42 -5.45 -2.44 -2.17
C LYS A 42 -4.48 -3.51 -2.70
N HIS A 43 -3.89 -4.31 -1.81
CA HIS A 43 -2.96 -5.37 -2.17
C HIS A 43 -3.46 -6.74 -1.72
N SER A 44 -3.33 -7.74 -2.59
CA SER A 44 -3.53 -9.14 -2.22
C SER A 44 -2.19 -9.85 -2.16
N THR A 45 -1.78 -10.29 -0.96
CA THR A 45 -0.48 -10.92 -0.71
C THR A 45 -0.28 -12.27 -1.41
N ARG A 46 -1.34 -12.84 -1.99
CA ARG A 46 -1.29 -14.08 -2.78
C ARG A 46 -1.39 -13.86 -4.30
N CYS A 47 -1.54 -12.61 -4.76
CA CYS A 47 -1.62 -12.28 -6.18
C CYS A 47 -0.26 -11.81 -6.70
N SER A 48 0.38 -12.60 -7.58
CA SER A 48 1.70 -12.31 -8.14
C SER A 48 1.76 -10.96 -8.87
N ILE A 49 0.71 -10.63 -9.63
CA ILE A 49 0.60 -9.34 -10.34
C ILE A 49 0.47 -8.18 -9.33
N SER A 50 -0.28 -8.37 -8.25
CA SER A 50 -0.40 -7.36 -7.19
C SER A 50 0.95 -7.09 -6.51
N ARG A 51 1.80 -8.12 -6.34
CA ARG A 51 3.16 -7.99 -5.84
C ARG A 51 4.06 -7.20 -6.79
N PHE A 52 3.97 -7.49 -8.08
CA PHE A 52 4.72 -6.75 -9.10
C PHE A 52 4.34 -5.26 -9.11
N VAL A 53 3.04 -4.95 -9.10
CA VAL A 53 2.55 -3.57 -9.07
C VAL A 53 2.96 -2.85 -7.78
N LEU A 54 2.92 -3.53 -6.63
CA LEU A 54 3.39 -2.95 -5.35
C LEU A 54 4.87 -2.55 -5.44
N ASN A 55 5.72 -3.46 -5.92
CA ASN A 55 7.15 -3.19 -6.05
C ASN A 55 7.42 -2.04 -7.04
N ALA A 56 6.73 -2.03 -8.18
CA ALA A 56 6.84 -0.94 -9.16
C ALA A 56 6.36 0.40 -8.60
N PHE A 57 5.26 0.40 -7.84
CA PHE A 57 4.72 1.60 -7.20
C PHE A 57 5.70 2.17 -6.17
N ILE A 58 6.26 1.34 -5.29
CA ILE A 58 7.22 1.78 -4.27
C ILE A 58 8.51 2.30 -4.93
N ALA A 59 9.01 1.62 -5.96
CA ALA A 59 10.20 2.05 -6.68
C ALA A 59 10.04 3.42 -7.38
N ASN A 60 8.81 3.79 -7.76
CA ASN A 60 8.49 5.06 -8.41
C ASN A 60 7.77 6.04 -7.47
N TYR A 61 7.76 5.78 -6.16
CA TYR A 61 7.04 6.62 -5.21
C TYR A 61 7.79 7.94 -4.98
N CYS A 62 7.33 9.00 -5.62
CA CYS A 62 7.91 10.35 -5.51
C CYS A 62 6.93 11.40 -4.97
N TYR A 63 5.78 10.97 -4.45
CA TYR A 63 4.73 11.86 -3.97
C TYR A 63 4.99 12.34 -2.55
N SER A 64 4.74 13.63 -2.32
CA SER A 64 4.81 14.25 -0.99
C SER A 64 3.54 13.96 -0.20
N THR A 65 3.63 14.03 1.13
CA THR A 65 2.45 13.99 2.01
C THR A 65 1.47 15.14 1.76
N ASN A 66 1.92 16.21 1.10
CA ASN A 66 1.07 17.31 0.67
C ASN A 66 0.23 16.97 -0.58
N ASP A 67 0.69 16.04 -1.42
CA ASP A 67 -0.02 15.66 -2.64
C ASP A 67 -1.19 14.74 -2.28
N PHE A 68 -0.89 13.70 -1.52
CA PHE A 68 -1.86 12.79 -0.93
C PHE A 68 -1.24 11.97 0.20
N LYS A 69 -2.11 11.39 1.03
CA LYS A 69 -1.69 10.42 2.03
C LYS A 69 -1.93 9.00 1.51
N ALA A 70 -0.87 8.21 1.43
CA ALA A 70 -0.92 6.84 0.92
C ALA A 70 -1.11 5.80 2.05
N TRP A 71 -2.15 4.99 1.93
CA TRP A 71 -2.50 3.92 2.86
C TRP A 71 -2.35 2.56 2.18
N TYR A 72 -1.85 1.57 2.92
CA TYR A 72 -1.76 0.19 2.45
C TYR A 72 -2.84 -0.68 3.08
N LEU A 73 -3.62 -1.39 2.25
CA LEU A 73 -4.64 -2.33 2.71
C LEU A 73 -4.32 -3.74 2.22
N ASP A 74 -4.06 -4.66 3.15
CA ASP A 74 -3.99 -6.09 2.86
C ASP A 74 -5.41 -6.67 2.79
N LEU A 75 -5.84 -7.05 1.58
CA LEU A 75 -7.18 -7.57 1.31
C LEU A 75 -7.45 -8.92 1.96
N LEU A 76 -6.41 -9.72 2.22
CA LEU A 76 -6.55 -11.04 2.82
C LEU A 76 -6.62 -10.94 4.34
N ALA A 77 -5.89 -10.00 4.95
CA ALA A 77 -5.93 -9.77 6.39
C ALA A 77 -7.15 -8.94 6.82
N TYR A 78 -7.53 -7.93 6.05
CA TYR A 78 -8.53 -6.92 6.43
C TYR A 78 -9.69 -6.84 5.43
N ARG A 79 -10.24 -8.01 5.08
CA ARG A 79 -11.35 -8.13 4.14
C ARG A 79 -12.60 -7.34 4.55
N SER A 80 -12.87 -7.25 5.85
CA SER A 80 -13.98 -6.46 6.39
C SER A 80 -13.87 -4.99 6.00
N ILE A 81 -12.68 -4.39 6.10
CA ILE A 81 -12.41 -3.01 5.70
C ILE A 81 -12.59 -2.86 4.19
N SER A 82 -12.03 -3.78 3.39
CA SER A 82 -12.18 -3.73 1.93
C SER A 82 -13.63 -3.81 1.46
N ASN A 83 -14.52 -4.46 2.19
CA ASN A 83 -15.93 -4.59 1.81
C ASN A 83 -16.72 -3.29 2.02
N VAL A 84 -16.21 -2.38 2.85
CA VAL A 84 -16.84 -1.09 3.15
C VAL A 84 -16.41 0.00 2.15
N ILE A 85 -15.37 -0.26 1.34
CA ILE A 85 -14.76 0.65 0.35
C ILE A 85 -15.15 0.25 -1.07
#